data_AF-A0A0F5JT21-F1
#
_entry.id   AF-A0A0F5JT21-F1
#
_cell.length_a   1.000
_cell.length_b   1.000
_cell.length_c   1.000
_cell.angle_alpha   90.00
_cell.angle_beta   90.00
_cell.angle_gamma   90.00
#
_symmetry.space_group_name_H-M   'P 1'
#
loop_
_entity.id
_entity.type
_entity.pdbx_description
1 polymer ?
#
loop_
_entity_poly.entity_id
_entity_poly.type
_entity_poly.pdbx_seq_one_letter_code
_entity_poly.pdbx_strand_id
1 'polypeptide(L)'
;MSGTSYLSCADTAKLVRASLKEAFPQCRFSVRSSTYAGGASISIRWTDGPNHTQVEFITGKFAGSYFDGSIDYKGSIFHLLDGAPVHMGADSIHLSRSYSEGFIEAAIGRVYRRFLGNFQQARMGCPSAHEYRRGALWAACLPGLHDWNHGNLQREIDSVLHKHTFCLTVEKSKTAGRIFVTHDDGYSRSCGSGMSAVDVGS
;
A
#
# COMPACT_ATOMS: atom_id res chain seq x y z
N MET A 1 18.10 -14.19 -28.63
CA MET A 1 17.53 -12.93 -28.12
C MET A 1 16.11 -13.21 -27.66
N SER A 2 15.90 -13.40 -26.35
CA SER A 2 14.55 -13.61 -25.83
C SER A 2 13.88 -12.24 -25.73
N GLY A 3 12.89 -11.97 -26.57
CA GLY A 3 12.19 -10.69 -26.57
C GLY A 3 11.44 -10.46 -25.25
N THR A 4 11.30 -9.19 -24.84
CA THR A 4 10.52 -8.82 -23.66
C THR A 4 9.07 -9.26 -23.83
N SER A 5 8.56 -10.04 -22.87
CA SER A 5 7.14 -10.40 -22.84
C SER A 5 6.32 -9.26 -22.27
N TYR A 6 5.18 -8.94 -22.88
CA TYR A 6 4.28 -7.88 -22.40
C TYR A 6 3.05 -8.51 -21.77
N LEU A 7 2.86 -8.31 -20.48
CA LEU A 7 1.66 -8.74 -19.77
C LEU A 7 0.55 -7.72 -19.94
N SER A 8 -0.69 -8.18 -20.05
CA SER A 8 -1.84 -7.29 -19.93
C SER A 8 -2.03 -6.84 -18.47
N CYS A 9 -2.77 -5.74 -18.27
CA CYS A 9 -3.19 -5.31 -16.92
C CYS A 9 -3.97 -6.42 -16.19
N ALA A 10 -4.78 -7.19 -16.93
CA ALA A 10 -5.53 -8.32 -16.38
C ALA A 10 -4.63 -9.48 -15.94
N ASP A 11 -3.57 -9.79 -16.70
CA ASP A 11 -2.60 -10.84 -16.33
C ASP A 11 -1.75 -10.42 -15.14
N THR A 12 -1.32 -9.16 -15.10
CA THR A 12 -0.65 -8.57 -13.94
C THR A 12 -1.54 -8.68 -12.70
N ALA A 13 -2.84 -8.37 -12.82
CA ALA A 13 -3.80 -8.52 -11.73
C ALA A 13 -4.02 -9.99 -11.28
N LYS A 14 -3.84 -10.98 -12.17
CA LYS A 14 -3.85 -12.40 -11.77
C LYS A 14 -2.65 -12.73 -10.89
N LEU A 15 -1.45 -12.27 -11.26
CA LEU A 15 -0.24 -12.48 -10.46
C LEU A 15 -0.32 -11.79 -9.09
N VAL A 16 -0.87 -10.57 -9.04
CA VAL A 16 -1.14 -9.84 -7.79
C VAL A 16 -2.10 -10.63 -6.90
N ARG A 17 -3.21 -11.13 -7.44
CA ARG A 17 -4.19 -11.95 -6.69
C ARG A 17 -3.56 -13.21 -6.11
N ALA A 18 -2.78 -13.94 -6.90
CA ALA A 18 -2.08 -15.13 -6.44
C ALA A 18 -1.11 -14.78 -5.30
N SER A 19 -0.31 -13.73 -5.49
CA SER A 19 0.69 -13.30 -4.51
C SER A 19 0.08 -12.89 -3.17
N LEU A 20 -1.03 -12.15 -3.19
CA LEU A 20 -1.75 -11.76 -1.97
C LEU A 20 -2.38 -12.95 -1.27
N LYS A 21 -2.96 -13.90 -2.02
CA LYS A 21 -3.56 -15.11 -1.46
C LYS A 21 -2.52 -16.01 -0.79
N GLU A 22 -1.32 -16.11 -1.38
CA GLU A 22 -0.20 -16.85 -0.81
C GLU A 22 0.33 -16.19 0.46
N ALA A 23 0.51 -14.86 0.44
CA ALA A 23 1.08 -14.12 1.57
C ALA A 23 0.12 -13.94 2.75
N PHE A 24 -1.18 -13.84 2.47
CA PHE A 24 -2.23 -13.49 3.43
C PHE A 24 -3.46 -14.40 3.26
N PRO A 25 -3.34 -15.71 3.52
CA PRO A 25 -4.41 -16.68 3.25
C PRO A 25 -5.70 -16.41 4.03
N GLN A 26 -5.61 -15.71 5.17
CA GLN A 26 -6.75 -15.38 6.04
C GLN A 26 -7.44 -14.06 5.66
N CYS A 27 -6.90 -13.29 4.71
CA CYS A 27 -7.46 -12.00 4.30
C CYS A 27 -8.08 -12.09 2.90
N ARG A 28 -9.27 -11.52 2.75
CA ARG A 28 -9.97 -11.44 1.46
C ARG A 28 -9.65 -10.12 0.77
N PHE A 29 -9.00 -10.20 -0.38
CA PHE A 29 -8.70 -9.05 -1.23
C PHE A 29 -9.64 -8.98 -2.42
N SER A 30 -10.09 -7.77 -2.73
CA SER A 30 -10.70 -7.41 -4.00
C SER A 30 -9.65 -6.75 -4.88
N VAL A 31 -9.26 -7.39 -5.97
CA VAL A 31 -8.29 -6.88 -6.94
C VAL A 31 -8.99 -6.60 -8.26
N ARG A 32 -8.99 -5.33 -8.68
CA ARG A 32 -9.64 -4.85 -9.90
C ARG A 32 -8.64 -4.15 -10.80
N SER A 33 -8.48 -4.66 -12.01
CA SER A 33 -7.75 -3.99 -13.09
C SER A 33 -8.64 -2.95 -13.78
N SER A 34 -8.05 -1.83 -14.18
CA SER A 34 -8.67 -0.79 -14.99
C SER A 34 -7.70 -0.40 -16.12
N THR A 35 -8.24 -0.13 -17.29
CA THR A 35 -7.52 0.38 -18.46
C THR A 35 -8.25 1.62 -18.95
N TYR A 36 -7.53 2.68 -19.25
CA TYR A 36 -8.06 3.97 -19.70
C TYR A 36 -7.16 4.57 -20.78
N ALA A 37 -7.61 5.65 -21.41
CA ALA A 37 -6.81 6.33 -22.43
C ALA A 37 -5.46 6.77 -21.82
N GLY A 38 -4.36 6.17 -22.29
CA GLY A 38 -3.01 6.50 -21.84
C GLY A 38 -2.49 5.77 -20.61
N GLY A 39 -3.18 4.74 -20.09
CA GLY A 39 -2.62 3.96 -18.98
C GLY A 39 -3.49 2.83 -18.45
N ALA A 40 -2.94 2.12 -17.47
CA ALA A 40 -3.61 1.03 -16.79
C ALA A 40 -3.25 1.00 -15.31
N SER A 41 -4.21 0.65 -14.45
CA SER A 41 -3.97 0.58 -13.01
C SER A 41 -4.68 -0.60 -12.36
N ILE A 42 -4.14 -1.03 -11.22
CA ILE A 42 -4.76 -2.07 -10.39
C ILE A 42 -5.16 -1.47 -9.06
N SER A 43 -6.44 -1.61 -8.69
CA SER A 43 -6.96 -1.24 -7.38
C SER A 43 -7.13 -2.46 -6.50
N ILE A 44 -6.57 -2.42 -5.29
CA ILE A 44 -6.60 -3.50 -4.31
C ILE A 44 -7.33 -2.99 -3.07
N ARG A 45 -8.41 -3.67 -2.70
CA ARG A 45 -9.25 -3.31 -1.55
C ARG A 45 -9.38 -4.47 -0.58
N TRP A 46 -9.31 -4.19 0.71
CA TRP A 46 -9.54 -5.17 1.78
C TRP A 46 -10.05 -4.50 3.05
N THR A 47 -10.55 -5.30 3.99
CA THR A 47 -11.05 -4.85 5.29
C THR A 47 -10.17 -5.41 6.41
N ASP A 48 -9.83 -4.58 7.39
CA ASP A 48 -8.97 -4.94 8.53
C ASP A 48 -7.66 -5.59 8.07
N GLY A 49 -7.35 -6.83 8.46
CA GLY A 49 -6.26 -7.61 7.85
C GLY A 49 -4.85 -6.96 7.94
N PRO A 50 -3.95 -7.21 6.96
CA PRO A 50 -2.62 -6.62 6.93
C PRO A 50 -2.65 -5.10 6.83
N ASN A 51 -1.64 -4.43 7.37
CA ASN A 51 -1.49 -2.98 7.21
C ASN A 51 -1.04 -2.64 5.78
N HIS A 52 -1.10 -1.35 5.45
CA HIS A 52 -0.77 -0.86 4.11
C HIS A 52 0.64 -1.29 3.67
N THR A 53 1.64 -1.08 4.53
CA THR A 53 3.04 -1.39 4.26
C THR A 53 3.27 -2.87 3.95
N GLN A 54 2.61 -3.78 4.68
CA GLN A 54 2.72 -5.22 4.43
C GLN A 54 2.18 -5.59 3.04
N VAL A 55 1.06 -5.01 2.62
CA VAL A 55 0.47 -5.26 1.30
C VAL A 55 1.33 -4.65 0.20
N GLU A 56 1.75 -3.40 0.39
CA GLU A 56 2.61 -2.65 -0.52
C GLU A 56 3.95 -3.35 -0.78
N PHE A 57 4.56 -3.94 0.25
CA PHE A 57 5.79 -4.71 0.12
C PHE A 57 5.68 -5.87 -0.89
N ILE A 58 4.50 -6.48 -1.00
CA ILE A 58 4.25 -7.58 -1.94
C ILE A 58 3.84 -7.01 -3.29
N THR A 59 2.92 -6.05 -3.31
CA THR A 59 2.26 -5.61 -4.55
C THR A 59 3.06 -4.57 -5.31
N GLY A 60 3.92 -3.78 -4.65
CA GLY A 60 4.70 -2.71 -5.29
C GLY A 60 5.61 -3.20 -6.40
N LYS A 61 6.06 -4.47 -6.34
CA LYS A 61 6.89 -5.13 -7.37
C LYS A 61 6.19 -5.42 -8.69
N PHE A 62 4.89 -5.13 -8.78
CA PHE A 62 4.08 -5.36 -9.99
C PHE A 62 3.75 -4.06 -10.73
N ALA A 63 4.16 -2.90 -10.21
CA ALA A 63 3.97 -1.62 -10.90
C ALA A 63 4.94 -1.50 -12.07
N GLY A 64 4.42 -1.19 -13.25
CA GLY A 64 5.18 -1.02 -14.49
C GLY A 64 5.81 0.36 -14.65
N SER A 65 5.43 1.34 -13.81
CA SER A 65 5.97 2.70 -13.88
C SER A 65 6.03 3.37 -12.51
N TYR A 66 6.80 4.45 -12.42
CA TYR A 66 6.78 5.38 -11.29
C TYR A 66 6.72 6.82 -11.80
N PHE A 67 6.37 7.75 -10.91
CA PHE A 67 6.30 9.17 -11.21
C PHE A 67 7.17 9.96 -10.22
N ASP A 68 8.07 10.79 -10.75
CA ASP A 68 8.86 11.75 -9.99
C ASP A 68 8.31 13.16 -10.23
N GLY A 69 7.59 13.69 -9.24
CA GLY A 69 6.98 15.01 -9.32
C GLY A 69 7.97 16.17 -9.22
N SER A 70 9.22 15.93 -8.82
CA SER A 70 10.24 17.00 -8.76
C SER A 70 10.74 17.41 -10.15
N ILE A 71 10.69 16.48 -11.11
CA ILE A 71 11.15 16.65 -12.49
C ILE A 71 10.06 16.37 -13.53
N ASP A 72 8.80 16.21 -13.09
CA ASP A 72 7.65 15.88 -13.93
C ASP A 72 7.90 14.69 -14.87
N TYR A 73 8.45 13.60 -14.33
CA TYR A 73 8.92 12.45 -15.10
C TYR A 73 8.18 11.17 -14.76
N LYS A 74 7.69 10.46 -15.80
CA LYS A 74 7.16 9.09 -15.68
C LYS A 74 8.20 8.10 -16.20
N GLY A 75 8.83 7.36 -15.28
CA GLY A 75 9.81 6.32 -15.60
C GLY A 75 9.16 4.94 -15.73
N SER A 76 9.76 4.08 -16.56
CA SER A 76 9.35 2.66 -16.66
C SER A 76 10.09 1.82 -15.64
N ILE A 77 9.44 0.79 -15.11
CA ILE A 77 10.07 -0.18 -14.21
C ILE A 77 10.30 -1.49 -14.99
N PHE A 78 11.55 -1.89 -15.14
CA PHE A 78 11.90 -3.15 -15.80
C PHE A 78 11.86 -4.33 -14.82
N HIS A 79 11.34 -5.45 -15.30
CA HIS A 79 11.15 -6.66 -14.50
C HIS A 79 11.74 -7.88 -15.20
N LEU A 80 12.14 -8.85 -14.38
CA LEU A 80 12.36 -10.23 -14.79
C LEU A 80 11.28 -11.10 -14.13
N LEU A 81 10.70 -12.01 -14.90
CA LEU A 81 9.86 -13.09 -14.40
C LEU A 81 10.53 -14.42 -14.74
N ASP A 82 10.89 -15.18 -13.70
CA ASP A 82 11.67 -16.43 -13.83
C ASP A 82 12.98 -16.23 -14.64
N GLY A 83 13.61 -15.06 -14.50
CA GLY A 83 14.85 -14.70 -15.20
C GLY A 83 14.66 -14.18 -16.64
N ALA A 84 13.44 -14.15 -17.17
CA ALA A 84 13.14 -13.62 -18.49
C ALA A 84 12.58 -12.17 -18.43
N PRO A 85 12.99 -11.26 -19.34
CA PRO A 85 12.47 -9.90 -19.39
C PRO A 85 10.95 -9.85 -19.57
N VAL A 86 10.27 -9.08 -18.71
CA VAL A 86 8.82 -8.86 -18.77
C VAL A 86 8.47 -7.40 -18.51
N HIS A 87 7.44 -6.92 -19.20
CA HIS A 87 6.79 -5.64 -18.93
C HIS A 87 5.45 -5.89 -18.25
N MET A 88 5.26 -5.33 -17.05
CA MET A 88 4.00 -5.42 -16.31
C MET A 88 2.96 -4.51 -16.97
N GLY A 89 1.72 -4.99 -17.10
CA GLY A 89 0.67 -4.28 -17.84
C GLY A 89 -0.06 -3.20 -17.05
N ALA A 90 0.30 -2.98 -15.78
CA ALA A 90 -0.30 -1.94 -14.94
C ALA A 90 0.76 -0.90 -14.59
N ASP A 91 0.49 0.36 -14.89
CA ASP A 91 1.39 1.48 -14.59
C ASP A 91 1.51 1.71 -13.09
N SER A 92 0.38 1.66 -12.39
CA SER A 92 0.27 1.95 -10.96
C SER A 92 -0.61 0.95 -10.22
N ILE A 93 -0.35 0.83 -8.91
CA ILE A 93 -1.14 0.00 -8.00
C ILE A 93 -1.64 0.89 -6.86
N HIS A 94 -2.94 0.88 -6.65
CA HIS A 94 -3.61 1.66 -5.62
C HIS A 94 -4.15 0.74 -4.53
N LEU A 95 -3.80 1.03 -3.29
CA LEU A 95 -4.22 0.27 -2.12
C LEU A 95 -5.28 1.04 -1.35
N SER A 96 -6.32 0.36 -0.91
CA SER A 96 -7.36 0.95 -0.05
C SER A 96 -7.82 -0.05 0.99
N ARG A 97 -7.67 0.34 2.25
CA ARG A 97 -8.05 -0.46 3.41
C ARG A 97 -9.25 0.17 4.09
N SER A 98 -10.30 -0.60 4.29
CA SER A 98 -11.45 -0.22 5.11
C SER A 98 -11.37 -0.86 6.50
N TYR A 99 -12.04 -0.28 7.47
CA TYR A 99 -12.01 -0.75 8.87
C TYR A 99 -13.40 -1.16 9.33
N SER A 100 -13.51 -2.36 9.90
CA SER A 100 -14.71 -2.81 10.58
C SER A 100 -14.93 -2.03 11.88
N GLU A 101 -16.13 -2.14 12.43
CA GLU A 101 -16.48 -1.44 13.68
C GLU A 101 -15.62 -1.93 14.84
N GLY A 102 -15.51 -3.25 15.03
CA GLY A 102 -14.69 -3.82 16.09
C GLY A 102 -13.20 -3.46 15.96
N PHE A 103 -12.68 -3.29 14.73
CA PHE A 103 -11.31 -2.83 14.54
C PHE A 103 -11.14 -1.36 14.97
N ILE A 104 -12.12 -0.50 14.66
CA ILE A 104 -12.16 0.89 15.11
C ILE A 104 -12.27 0.97 16.63
N GLU A 105 -13.16 0.20 17.25
CA GLU A 105 -13.32 0.15 18.71
C GLU A 105 -12.03 -0.31 19.40
N ALA A 106 -11.36 -1.33 18.86
CA ALA A 106 -10.09 -1.80 19.39
C ALA A 106 -8.99 -0.72 19.30
N ALA A 107 -8.95 0.05 18.21
CA ALA A 107 -8.04 1.17 18.05
C ALA A 107 -8.34 2.31 19.03
N ILE A 108 -9.62 2.69 19.17
CA ILE A 108 -10.06 3.70 20.14
C ILE A 108 -9.70 3.26 21.56
N GLY A 109 -10.01 2.02 21.94
CA GLY A 109 -9.70 1.48 23.26
C GLY A 109 -8.19 1.42 23.54
N ARG A 110 -7.34 1.33 22.51
CA ARG A 110 -5.89 1.46 22.66
C ARG A 110 -5.48 2.92 22.91
N VAL A 111 -6.00 3.87 22.14
CA VAL A 111 -5.73 5.31 22.32
C VAL A 111 -6.21 5.77 23.70
N TYR A 112 -7.42 5.38 24.08
CA TYR A 112 -8.02 5.71 25.38
C TYR A 112 -7.15 5.22 26.55
N ARG A 113 -6.73 3.95 26.52
CA ARG A 113 -5.84 3.41 27.56
C ARG A 113 -4.46 4.07 27.58
N ARG A 114 -3.91 4.39 26.41
CA ARG A 114 -2.60 5.04 26.28
C ARG A 114 -2.60 6.45 26.87
N PHE A 115 -3.67 7.21 26.68
CA PHE A 115 -3.75 8.62 27.05
C PHE A 115 -4.80 8.89 28.13
N LEU A 116 -5.05 7.91 29.01
CA LEU A 116 -6.14 7.97 30.00
C LEU A 116 -6.11 9.26 30.83
N GLY A 117 -4.93 9.72 31.24
CA GLY A 117 -4.77 10.98 31.97
C GLY A 117 -5.23 12.21 31.18
N ASN A 118 -4.93 12.28 29.87
CA ASN A 118 -5.36 13.37 29.02
C ASN A 118 -6.88 13.36 28.81
N PHE A 119 -7.49 12.17 28.67
CA PHE A 119 -8.95 12.02 28.62
C PHE A 119 -9.63 12.48 29.92
N GLN A 120 -9.06 12.12 31.07
CA GLN A 120 -9.56 12.58 32.38
C GLN A 120 -9.48 14.10 32.53
N GLN A 121 -8.35 14.71 32.14
CA GLN A 121 -8.20 16.18 32.15
C GLN A 121 -9.19 16.87 31.21
N ALA A 122 -9.44 16.29 30.03
CA ALA A 122 -10.44 16.75 29.08
C ALA A 122 -11.89 16.54 29.54
N ARG A 123 -12.11 15.79 30.64
CA ARG A 123 -13.44 15.29 31.07
C ARG A 123 -14.17 14.54 29.96
N MET A 124 -13.42 13.81 29.13
CA MET A 124 -13.93 13.08 27.98
C MET A 124 -13.95 11.57 28.27
N GLY A 125 -15.08 10.93 28.00
CA GLY A 125 -15.21 9.47 28.06
C GLY A 125 -14.48 8.77 26.90
N CYS A 126 -14.49 7.44 26.91
CA CYS A 126 -13.99 6.66 25.76
C CYS A 126 -14.94 6.89 24.56
N PRO A 127 -14.44 7.39 23.41
CA PRO A 127 -15.27 7.58 22.22
C PRO A 127 -15.81 6.25 21.66
N SER A 128 -16.86 6.35 20.86
CA SER A 128 -17.43 5.24 20.10
C SER A 128 -16.93 5.21 18.64
N ALA A 129 -17.03 4.04 18.00
CA ALA A 129 -16.74 3.92 16.57
C ALA A 129 -17.70 4.76 15.69
N HIS A 130 -18.94 4.97 16.13
CA HIS A 130 -19.90 5.84 15.46
C HIS A 130 -19.44 7.30 15.44
N GLU A 131 -18.98 7.84 16.58
CA GLU A 131 -18.43 9.20 16.68
C GLU A 131 -17.19 9.38 15.80
N TYR A 132 -16.32 8.37 15.77
CA TYR A 132 -15.18 8.34 14.86
C TYR A 132 -15.65 8.40 13.39
N ARG A 133 -16.58 7.53 12.95
CA ARG A 133 -16.99 7.46 11.53
C ARG A 133 -17.64 8.74 11.02
N ARG A 134 -18.40 9.43 11.86
CA ARG A 134 -19.05 10.71 11.48
C ARG A 134 -18.12 11.92 11.59
N GLY A 135 -16.85 11.73 11.93
CA GLY A 135 -15.86 12.80 12.04
C GLY A 135 -16.02 13.70 13.28
N ALA A 136 -16.78 13.26 14.30
CA ALA A 136 -17.01 14.08 15.50
C ALA A 136 -15.71 14.32 16.30
N LEU A 137 -14.72 13.43 16.16
CA LEU A 137 -13.46 13.50 16.90
C LEU A 137 -12.43 14.42 16.22
N TRP A 138 -12.76 15.02 15.08
CA TRP A 138 -11.89 15.97 14.39
C TRP A 138 -11.74 17.27 15.19
N ALA A 139 -12.82 17.70 15.85
CA ALA A 139 -12.82 18.85 16.77
C ALA A 139 -12.40 18.47 18.21
N ALA A 140 -12.17 17.18 18.49
CA ALA A 140 -11.79 16.71 19.81
C ALA A 140 -10.27 16.79 20.00
N CYS A 141 -9.84 17.68 20.89
CA CYS A 141 -8.44 17.84 21.28
C CYS A 141 -8.24 17.43 22.75
N LEU A 142 -7.19 16.65 23.01
CA LEU A 142 -6.83 16.24 24.36
C LEU A 142 -5.77 17.20 24.92
N PRO A 143 -5.97 17.80 26.11
CA PRO A 143 -5.02 18.74 26.71
C PRO A 143 -3.62 18.14 26.83
N GLY A 144 -2.60 18.94 26.50
CA GLY A 144 -1.18 18.53 26.57
C GLY A 144 -0.75 17.50 25.52
N LEU A 145 -1.65 17.07 24.64
CA LEU A 145 -1.35 16.14 23.54
C LEU A 145 -1.65 16.77 22.17
N HIS A 146 -2.79 17.44 22.05
CA HIS A 146 -3.25 18.05 20.81
C HIS A 146 -3.37 19.57 20.96
N ASP A 147 -3.06 20.27 19.88
CA ASP A 147 -3.41 21.67 19.67
C ASP A 147 -3.70 21.92 18.17
N TRP A 148 -3.96 23.17 17.79
CA TRP A 148 -4.34 23.53 16.41
C TRP A 148 -3.34 23.04 15.35
N ASN A 149 -2.05 22.94 15.67
CA ASN A 149 -1.03 22.47 14.73
C ASN A 149 -0.62 21.00 14.94
N HIS A 150 -0.82 20.46 16.14
CA HIS A 150 -0.31 19.15 16.53
C HIS A 150 -1.34 18.00 16.44
N GLY A 151 -2.50 18.25 15.83
CA GLY A 151 -3.45 17.22 15.43
C GLY A 151 -4.69 17.15 16.31
N ASN A 152 -5.44 16.06 16.21
CA ASN A 152 -6.69 15.86 16.92
C ASN A 152 -6.90 14.36 17.20
N LEU A 153 -7.92 14.05 18.00
CA LEU A 153 -8.20 12.69 18.40
C LEU A 153 -8.54 11.78 17.20
N GLN A 154 -9.19 12.31 16.17
CA GLN A 154 -9.43 11.58 14.92
C GLN A 154 -8.11 11.09 14.30
N ARG A 155 -7.14 12.00 14.13
CA ARG A 155 -5.83 11.70 13.55
C ARG A 155 -5.00 10.73 14.40
N GLU A 156 -5.11 10.80 15.72
CA GLU A 156 -4.44 9.86 16.62
C GLU A 156 -4.99 8.44 16.44
N ILE A 157 -6.31 8.30 16.31
CA ILE A 157 -6.96 7.03 16.00
C ILE A 157 -6.58 6.55 14.60
N ASP A 158 -6.55 7.43 13.60
CA ASP A 158 -6.12 7.11 12.22
C ASP A 158 -4.70 6.56 12.18
N SER A 159 -3.78 7.16 12.94
CA SER A 159 -2.39 6.70 13.08
C SER A 159 -2.32 5.27 13.63
N VAL A 160 -3.13 4.96 14.65
CA VAL A 160 -3.23 3.61 15.20
C VAL A 160 -3.84 2.64 14.20
N LEU A 161 -4.94 3.01 13.53
CA LEU A 161 -5.60 2.18 12.52
C LEU A 161 -4.67 1.84 11.35
N HIS A 162 -3.93 2.84 10.87
CA HIS A 162 -3.00 2.70 9.76
C HIS A 162 -1.85 1.73 10.09
N LYS A 163 -1.25 1.87 11.28
CA LYS A 163 -0.11 1.06 11.71
C LYS A 163 -0.51 -0.35 12.15
N HIS A 164 -1.67 -0.47 12.79
CA HIS A 164 -2.06 -1.72 13.43
C HIS A 164 -2.54 -2.76 12.42
N THR A 165 -2.20 -4.01 12.71
CA THR A 165 -2.64 -5.17 11.95
C THR A 165 -2.88 -6.35 12.89
N PHE A 166 -3.84 -7.20 12.54
CA PHE A 166 -3.99 -8.52 13.16
C PHE A 166 -3.20 -9.60 12.40
N CYS A 167 -2.58 -9.26 11.27
CA CYS A 167 -1.74 -10.15 10.48
C CYS A 167 -0.29 -10.05 10.96
N LEU A 168 0.03 -10.82 12.00
CA LEU A 168 1.36 -10.81 12.64
C LEU A 168 2.43 -11.53 11.80
N THR A 169 2.00 -12.43 10.91
CA THR A 169 2.87 -13.14 9.98
C THR A 169 2.51 -12.77 8.54
N VAL A 170 3.56 -12.58 7.73
CA VAL A 170 3.45 -12.43 6.28
C VAL A 170 4.11 -13.65 5.66
N GLU A 171 3.34 -14.49 4.99
CA GLU A 171 3.89 -15.68 4.34
C GLU A 171 4.67 -15.28 3.08
N LYS A 172 5.71 -16.07 2.76
CA LYS A 172 6.45 -15.84 1.51
C LYS A 172 5.58 -16.21 0.32
N SER A 173 5.26 -15.22 -0.51
CA SER A 173 4.62 -15.44 -1.80
C SER A 173 5.62 -16.05 -2.78
N LYS A 174 5.31 -17.26 -3.26
CA LYS A 174 6.07 -17.94 -4.32
C LYS A 174 5.93 -17.18 -5.63
N THR A 175 4.73 -16.67 -5.91
CA THR A 175 4.44 -15.91 -7.13
C THR A 175 5.21 -14.59 -7.17
N ALA A 176 5.22 -13.83 -6.07
CA ALA A 176 6.00 -12.59 -5.99
C ALA A 176 7.51 -12.86 -5.93
N GLY A 177 7.93 -14.01 -5.39
CA GLY A 177 9.33 -14.43 -5.36
C GLY A 177 9.93 -14.72 -6.74
N ARG A 178 9.10 -14.95 -7.76
CA ARG A 178 9.52 -15.15 -9.16
C ARG A 178 9.84 -13.84 -9.88
N ILE A 179 9.47 -12.70 -9.29
CA ILE A 179 9.62 -11.38 -9.90
C ILE A 179 10.83 -10.68 -9.29
N PHE A 180 11.71 -10.23 -10.17
CA PHE A 180 12.84 -9.39 -9.83
C PHE A 180 12.69 -8.03 -10.52
N VAL A 181 12.66 -6.96 -9.72
CA VAL A 181 12.68 -5.58 -10.22
C VAL A 181 14.13 -5.21 -10.43
N THR A 182 14.50 -4.81 -11.65
CA THR A 182 15.91 -4.56 -11.98
C THR A 182 16.45 -3.25 -11.40
N HIS A 183 15.56 -2.39 -10.86
CA HIS A 183 15.87 -1.03 -10.39
C HIS A 183 16.53 -0.15 -11.47
N ASP A 184 16.30 -0.53 -12.72
CA ASP A 184 16.73 0.22 -13.88
C ASP A 184 15.48 0.91 -14.44
N ASP A 185 15.59 2.19 -14.69
CA ASP A 185 14.55 3.05 -15.25
C ASP A 185 14.79 3.38 -16.73
N GLY A 186 15.95 2.96 -17.27
CA GLY A 186 16.41 3.35 -18.60
C GLY A 186 16.97 4.77 -18.69
N TYR A 187 16.61 5.67 -17.77
CA TYR A 187 17.08 7.06 -17.72
C TYR A 187 18.57 7.10 -17.35
N SER A 188 18.96 6.34 -16.34
CA SER A 188 20.36 6.19 -15.92
C SER A 188 21.25 5.63 -17.05
N ARG A 189 20.67 4.88 -18.00
CA ARG A 189 21.36 4.37 -19.21
C ARG A 189 21.67 5.48 -20.20
N SER A 190 20.71 6.37 -20.44
CA SER A 190 20.85 7.49 -21.39
C SER A 190 21.89 8.52 -20.96
N CYS A 191 22.17 8.59 -19.65
CA CYS A 191 23.19 9.47 -19.07
C CYS A 191 24.51 8.75 -18.72
N GLY A 192 24.68 7.47 -19.09
CA GLY A 192 25.96 6.73 -18.93
C GLY A 192 26.33 6.32 -17.50
N SER A 193 25.37 6.31 -16.55
CA SER A 193 25.64 6.06 -15.12
C SER A 193 25.01 4.78 -14.55
N GLY A 194 24.31 3.97 -15.36
CA GLY A 194 23.61 2.76 -14.89
C GLY A 194 24.34 1.45 -15.21
N MET A 195 24.46 0.54 -14.23
CA MET A 195 24.75 -0.88 -14.48
C MET A 195 23.43 -1.67 -14.59
N SER A 196 23.27 -2.46 -15.66
CA SER A 196 22.09 -3.30 -15.88
C SER A 196 22.42 -4.78 -15.66
N ALA A 197 21.52 -5.50 -14.97
CA ALA A 197 21.55 -6.96 -14.87
C ALA A 197 20.95 -7.66 -16.11
N VAL A 198 20.40 -6.89 -17.06
CA VAL A 198 19.75 -7.38 -18.28
C VAL A 198 20.42 -6.81 -19.52
N ASP A 199 20.85 -7.67 -20.43
CA ASP A 199 21.44 -7.30 -21.71
C ASP A 199 20.31 -6.90 -22.66
N VAL A 200 20.25 -5.61 -23.01
CA VAL A 200 19.28 -5.09 -23.97
C VAL A 200 20.06 -4.85 -25.25
N GLY A 201 20.05 -5.86 -26.12
CA GLY A 201 20.79 -5.85 -27.38
C GLY A 201 20.59 -4.54 -28.15
N SER A 202 21.73 -3.96 -28.54
CA SER A 202 21.89 -2.86 -29.48
C SER A 202 21.33 -3.17 -30.87
#